data_AF-A0A931RGD4-F1
#
_entry.id   AF-A0A931RGD4-F1
#
_cell.length_a   1.000
_cell.length_b   1.000
_cell.length_c   1.000
_cell.angle_alpha   90.00
_cell.angle_beta   90.00
_cell.angle_gamma   90.00
#
_symmetry.space_group_name_H-M   'P 1'
#
loop_
_entity.id
_entity.type
_entity.pdbx_description
1 polymer ?
#
loop_
_entity_poly.entity_id
_entity_poly.type
_entity_poly.pdbx_seq_one_letter_code
_entity_poly.pdbx_strand_id
1 'polypeptide(L)'
;MKKVEVQVIIQARMGSSRLPGKILKPYVGGYAVLEWIIERARLSTRAERVVVATTTNQKDDATEDACRRIGCDFVRGSEDDVLARFADAARAYPSDVILQINAD
;
A
#
# COMPACT_ATOMS: atom_id res chain seq x y z
N MET A 1 28.60 6.49 9.92
CA MET A 1 27.21 6.46 10.44
C MET A 1 26.44 5.40 9.66
N LYS A 2 25.57 4.62 10.32
CA LYS A 2 24.72 3.62 9.64
C LYS A 2 23.77 4.35 8.68
N LYS A 3 23.55 3.80 7.47
CA LYS A 3 22.50 4.28 6.56
C LYS A 3 21.14 4.06 7.24
N VAL A 4 20.28 5.09 7.21
CA VAL A 4 18.90 5.00 7.72
C VAL A 4 18.03 4.45 6.61
N GLU A 5 17.43 3.28 6.81
CA GLU A 5 16.54 2.64 5.85
C GLU A 5 15.12 3.19 5.99
N VAL A 6 14.56 3.70 4.89
CA VAL A 6 13.23 4.30 4.85
C VAL A 6 12.29 3.49 3.96
N GLN A 7 11.11 3.18 4.46
CA GLN A 7 10.05 2.47 3.75
C GLN A 7 8.77 3.29 3.67
N VAL A 8 8.06 3.18 2.57
CA VAL A 8 6.68 3.66 2.46
C VAL A 8 5.73 2.48 2.64
N ILE A 9 4.74 2.62 3.54
CA ILE A 9 3.63 1.68 3.68
C ILE A 9 2.35 2.41 3.28
N ILE A 10 1.69 1.92 2.23
CA ILE A 10 0.44 2.44 1.70
C ILE A 10 -0.72 1.61 2.27
N GLN A 11 -1.61 2.22 3.04
CA GLN A 11 -2.86 1.58 3.44
C GLN A 11 -3.87 1.65 2.29
N ALA A 12 -4.33 0.49 1.83
CA ALA A 12 -5.32 0.41 0.75
C ALA A 12 -6.35 -0.68 1.04
N ARG A 13 -7.64 -0.29 1.10
CA ARG A 13 -8.75 -1.23 1.17
C ARG A 13 -9.90 -0.85 0.25
N MET A 14 -10.60 -1.85 -0.29
CA MET A 14 -11.78 -1.68 -1.13
C MET A 14 -13.02 -1.24 -0.34
N GLY A 15 -13.04 -1.52 0.98
CA GLY A 15 -14.13 -1.25 1.91
C GLY A 15 -14.32 0.22 2.31
N SER A 16 -14.48 1.14 1.36
CA SER A 16 -14.88 2.52 1.65
C SER A 16 -16.40 2.67 1.70
N SER A 17 -16.93 3.28 2.76
CA SER A 17 -18.37 3.56 2.90
C SER A 17 -18.86 4.74 2.06
N ARG A 18 -18.00 5.74 1.83
CA ARG A 18 -18.34 6.97 1.08
C ARG A 18 -18.21 6.80 -0.43
N LEU A 19 -17.18 6.09 -0.87
CA LEU A 19 -16.93 5.79 -2.28
C LEU A 19 -16.37 4.37 -2.44
N PRO A 20 -17.25 3.35 -2.51
CA PRO A 20 -16.83 1.96 -2.62
C PRO A 20 -15.86 1.73 -3.79
N GLY A 21 -14.79 0.96 -3.53
CA GLY A 21 -13.79 0.62 -4.53
C GLY A 21 -12.94 1.79 -5.04
N LYS A 22 -12.92 2.95 -4.35
CA LYS A 22 -12.19 4.16 -4.79
C LYS A 22 -10.73 3.90 -5.18
N ILE A 23 -10.04 3.02 -4.46
CA ILE A 23 -8.61 2.76 -4.66
C ILE A 23 -8.31 2.13 -6.03
N LEU A 24 -9.28 1.43 -6.62
CA LEU A 24 -9.16 0.81 -7.95
C LEU A 24 -9.96 1.53 -9.05
N LYS A 25 -10.54 2.70 -8.75
CA LYS A 25 -11.22 3.49 -9.79
C LYS A 25 -10.21 4.03 -10.80
N PRO A 26 -10.58 4.12 -12.09
CA PRO A 26 -9.75 4.73 -13.12
C PRO A 26 -9.36 6.16 -12.74
N TYR A 27 -8.11 6.52 -13.01
CA TYR A 27 -7.50 7.80 -12.73
C TYR A 27 -6.61 8.23 -13.91
N VAL A 28 -5.78 9.26 -13.70
CA VAL A 28 -4.95 9.88 -14.72
C VAL A 28 -4.04 8.87 -15.43
N GLY A 29 -3.95 8.98 -16.76
CA GLY A 29 -2.98 8.21 -17.54
C GLY A 29 -3.27 6.71 -17.65
N GLY A 30 -4.51 6.26 -17.36
CA GLY A 30 -4.89 4.86 -17.42
C GLY A 30 -4.57 4.04 -16.17
N TYR A 31 -3.99 4.67 -15.14
CA TYR A 31 -3.78 4.08 -13.83
C TYR A 31 -5.07 4.09 -13.02
N ALA A 32 -5.23 3.12 -12.12
CA ALA A 32 -6.12 3.28 -10.98
C ALA A 32 -5.48 4.19 -9.90
N VAL A 33 -6.29 4.69 -8.97
CA VAL A 33 -5.81 5.59 -7.88
C VAL A 33 -4.64 4.99 -7.10
N LEU A 34 -4.76 3.73 -6.66
CA LEU A 34 -3.71 3.03 -5.91
C LEU A 34 -2.41 2.92 -6.72
N GLU A 35 -2.52 2.54 -7.99
CA GLU A 35 -1.36 2.35 -8.86
C GLU A 35 -0.63 3.67 -9.08
N TRP A 36 -1.38 4.75 -9.30
CA TRP A 36 -0.82 6.08 -9.40
C TRP A 36 -0.04 6.46 -8.13
N ILE A 37 -0.60 6.21 -6.95
CA ILE A 37 0.07 6.50 -5.67
C ILE A 37 1.36 5.68 -5.52
N ILE A 38 1.33 4.40 -5.89
CA ILE A 38 2.51 3.52 -5.85
C ILE A 38 3.61 4.04 -6.77
N GLU A 39 3.28 4.36 -8.03
CA GLU A 39 4.24 4.91 -8.99
C GLU A 39 4.83 6.23 -8.51
N ARG A 40 4.00 7.11 -7.94
CA ARG A 40 4.48 8.37 -7.35
C ARG A 40 5.38 8.16 -6.14
N ALA A 41 5.07 7.20 -5.27
CA ALA A 41 5.90 6.86 -4.12
C ALA A 41 7.27 6.29 -4.53
N ARG A 42 7.32 5.49 -5.60
CA ARG A 42 8.55 4.91 -6.17
C ARG A 42 9.53 5.95 -6.71
N LEU A 43 9.07 7.15 -7.05
CA LEU A 43 9.95 8.25 -7.48
C LEU A 43 10.75 8.87 -6.32
N SER A 44 10.46 8.50 -5.06
CA SER A 44 11.23 8.97 -3.91
C SER A 44 12.68 8.51 -4.01
N THR A 45 13.62 9.44 -3.88
CA THR A 45 15.07 9.13 -3.82
C THR A 45 15.53 8.68 -2.44
N ARG A 46 14.63 8.69 -1.43
CA ARG A 46 14.93 8.29 -0.05
C ARG A 46 14.26 6.99 0.39
N ALA A 47 13.08 6.69 -0.13
CA ALA A 47 12.40 5.45 0.21
C ALA A 47 12.95 4.31 -0.64
N GLU A 48 13.35 3.22 0.01
CA GLU A 48 13.98 2.07 -0.65
C GLU A 48 12.93 1.04 -1.09
N ARG A 49 11.75 1.08 -0.47
CA ARG A 49 10.65 0.16 -0.73
C ARG A 49 9.30 0.86 -0.56
N VAL A 50 8.35 0.43 -1.37
CA VAL A 50 6.92 0.74 -1.23
C VAL A 50 6.18 -0.58 -1.00
N VAL A 51 5.40 -0.67 0.08
CA VAL A 51 4.61 -1.84 0.44
C VAL A 51 3.15 -1.44 0.58
N VAL A 52 2.22 -2.23 0.03
CA VAL A 52 0.78 -2.03 0.25
C VAL A 52 0.29 -2.89 1.41
N ALA A 53 -0.34 -2.28 2.40
CA ALA A 53 -1.04 -2.94 3.48
C ALA A 53 -2.55 -3.01 3.17
N THR A 54 -3.05 -4.19 2.82
CA THR A 54 -4.46 -4.44 2.47
C THR A 54 -5.11 -5.53 3.34
N THR A 55 -6.40 -5.80 3.17
CA THR A 55 -7.11 -6.74 4.06
C THR A 55 -7.12 -8.16 3.50
N THR A 56 -7.33 -9.16 4.36
CA THR A 56 -7.56 -10.56 3.95
C THR A 56 -8.97 -10.81 3.39
N ASN A 57 -9.83 -9.79 3.30
CA ASN A 57 -11.16 -9.98 2.73
C ASN A 57 -11.09 -10.23 1.22
N GLN A 58 -12.01 -11.05 0.71
CA GLN A 58 -12.11 -11.36 -0.71
C GLN A 58 -12.26 -10.12 -1.62
N LYS A 59 -12.93 -9.06 -1.15
CA LYS A 59 -13.04 -7.79 -1.90
C LYS A 59 -11.67 -7.16 -2.21
N ASP A 60 -10.68 -7.41 -1.37
CA ASP A 60 -9.32 -6.88 -1.51
C ASP A 60 -8.39 -7.80 -2.33
N ASP A 61 -8.91 -8.90 -2.88
CA ASP A 61 -8.17 -9.72 -3.87
C ASP A 61 -7.81 -8.88 -5.10
N ALA A 62 -8.71 -7.97 -5.50
CA ALA A 62 -8.44 -7.03 -6.58
C ALA A 62 -7.29 -6.05 -6.24
N THR A 63 -7.09 -5.73 -4.95
CA THR A 63 -5.95 -4.91 -4.50
C THR A 63 -4.65 -5.69 -4.63
N GLU A 64 -4.64 -6.96 -4.25
CA GLU A 64 -3.50 -7.87 -4.44
C GLU A 64 -3.16 -8.04 -5.92
N ASP A 65 -4.17 -8.27 -6.77
CA ASP A 65 -3.97 -8.41 -8.21
C ASP A 65 -3.39 -7.15 -8.85
N ALA A 66 -3.85 -5.97 -8.41
CA ALA A 66 -3.27 -4.69 -8.84
C ALA A 66 -1.79 -4.59 -8.42
N CYS A 67 -1.45 -4.94 -7.18
CA CYS A 67 -0.08 -4.93 -6.69
C CYS A 67 0.81 -5.91 -7.48
N ARG A 68 0.33 -7.13 -7.72
CA ARG A 68 1.04 -8.13 -8.55
C ARG A 68 1.29 -7.63 -9.96
N ARG A 69 0.29 -7.04 -10.60
CA ARG A 69 0.39 -6.54 -11.98
C ARG A 69 1.46 -5.46 -12.15
N ILE A 70 1.65 -4.60 -11.14
CA ILE A 70 2.65 -3.52 -11.17
C ILE A 70 3.95 -3.88 -10.42
N GLY A 71 4.08 -5.12 -9.94
CA GLY A 71 5.24 -5.61 -9.20
C GLY A 71 5.50 -4.89 -7.87
N CYS A 72 4.44 -4.52 -7.12
CA CYS A 72 4.55 -3.92 -5.80
C CYS A 72 4.44 -4.97 -4.69
N ASP A 73 5.29 -4.85 -3.68
CA ASP A 73 5.18 -5.63 -2.44
C ASP A 73 3.85 -5.31 -1.73
N PHE A 74 3.26 -6.33 -1.09
CA PHE A 74 2.03 -6.16 -0.32
C PHE A 74 1.94 -7.14 0.85
N VAL A 75 1.20 -6.75 1.88
CA VAL A 75 0.85 -7.58 3.03
C VAL A 75 -0.66 -7.53 3.25
N ARG A 76 -1.25 -8.69 3.52
CA ARG A 76 -2.67 -8.83 3.84
C ARG A 76 -2.85 -9.09 5.33
N GLY A 77 -3.74 -8.34 5.97
CA GLY A 77 -4.01 -8.47 7.40
C GLY A 77 -5.46 -8.15 7.77
N SER A 78 -5.70 -7.93 9.06
CA SER A 78 -7.04 -7.62 9.60
C SER A 78 -7.66 -6.40 8.92
N GLU A 79 -8.97 -6.41 8.65
CA GLU A 79 -9.69 -5.20 8.20
C GLU A 79 -9.85 -4.19 9.35
N ASP A 80 -10.27 -4.68 10.51
CA ASP A 80 -10.67 -3.89 11.67
C ASP A 80 -9.48 -3.40 12.49
N ASP A 81 -8.40 -4.18 12.53
CA ASP A 81 -7.17 -3.80 13.22
C ASP A 81 -6.14 -3.25 12.23
N VAL A 82 -6.29 -1.95 11.96
CA VAL A 82 -5.38 -1.21 11.08
C VAL A 82 -3.96 -1.24 11.62
N LEU A 83 -3.77 -1.09 12.94
CA LEU A 83 -2.45 -1.04 13.55
C LEU A 83 -1.72 -2.37 13.41
N ALA A 84 -2.40 -3.49 13.67
CA ALA A 84 -1.84 -4.82 13.49
C ALA A 84 -1.40 -5.05 12.04
N ARG A 85 -2.25 -4.69 11.06
CA ARG A 85 -1.91 -4.82 9.63
C ARG A 85 -0.68 -3.99 9.24
N PHE A 86 -0.54 -2.77 9.78
CA PHE A 86 0.67 -1.97 9.58
C PHE A 86 1.90 -2.60 10.24
N ALA A 87 1.74 -3.12 11.45
CA ALA A 87 2.81 -3.81 12.16
C ALA A 87 3.25 -5.08 11.41
N ASP A 88 2.32 -5.81 10.78
CA ASP A 88 2.63 -6.96 9.93
C ASP A 88 3.46 -6.55 8.72
N ALA A 89 3.09 -5.47 8.03
CA ALA A 89 3.87 -4.92 6.93
C ALA A 89 5.29 -4.49 7.38
N ALA A 90 5.39 -3.79 8.51
CA ALA A 90 6.66 -3.38 9.10
C ALA A 90 7.54 -4.57 9.52
N ARG A 91 6.93 -5.65 10.02
CA ARG A 91 7.64 -6.88 10.40
C ARG A 91 8.11 -7.68 9.19
N ALA A 92 7.26 -7.80 8.17
CA ALA A 92 7.60 -8.49 6.92
C ALA A 92 8.73 -7.77 6.17
N TYR A 93 8.79 -6.44 6.31
CA TYR A 93 9.77 -5.60 5.64
C TYR A 93 10.38 -4.58 6.61
N PRO A 94 11.32 -4.99 7.47
CA PRO A 94 11.93 -4.12 8.47
C PRO A 94 12.60 -2.88 7.85
N SER A 95 12.47 -1.73 8.53
CA SER A 95 13.15 -0.48 8.20
C SER A 95 13.36 0.36 9.47
N ASP A 96 14.27 1.34 9.43
CA ASP A 96 14.48 2.26 10.56
C ASP A 96 13.37 3.33 10.63
N VAL A 97 12.82 3.70 9.48
CA VAL A 97 11.74 4.70 9.36
C VAL A 97 10.62 4.19 8.45
N ILE A 98 9.37 4.44 8.84
CA ILE A 98 8.17 4.15 8.07
C ILE A 98 7.46 5.46 7.74
N LEU A 99 7.16 5.66 6.46
CA LEU A 99 6.29 6.70 5.95
C LEU A 99 4.94 6.09 5.59
N GLN A 100 3.90 6.47 6.33
CA GLN A 100 2.54 6.05 6.02
C GLN A 100 1.94 6.91 4.91
N ILE A 101 1.27 6.28 3.94
CA ILE A 101 0.39 6.93 2.97
C ILE A 101 -0.99 6.24 2.99
N ASN A 102 -2.07 7.01 2.87
CA ASN A 102 -3.42 6.48 2.66
C ASN A 102 -3.76 6.53 1.17
N ALA A 103 -4.34 5.45 0.64
CA ALA A 103 -4.65 5.32 -0.79
C ALA A 103 -6.00 5.95 -1.17
N ASP A 104 -6.25 7.23 -0.84
CA ASP A 104 -7.54 7.87 -1.12
C ASP A 104 -7.54 9.34 -1.50
#